data_AF-A0A3N6INL9-F1
#
_entry.id   AF-A0A3N6INL9-F1
#
_cell.length_a   1.000
_cell.length_b   1.000
_cell.length_c   1.000
_cell.angle_alpha   90.00
_cell.angle_beta   90.00
_cell.angle_gamma   90.00
#
_symmetry.space_group_name_H-M   'P 1'
#
loop_
_entity.id
_entity.type
_entity.pdbx_description
1 polymer ?
#
loop_
_entity_poly.entity_id
_entity_poly.type
_entity_poly.pdbx_seq_one_letter_code
_entity_poly.pdbx_strand_id
1 'polypeptide(L)'
;MGAWDDLGMPRSSNDQVPRHYVVDGSWPHAALAPDAPVSAHYGQAFARNLERAMASTGYTLRSLADSTGVTHSTVSRVLNGKVMPDLGTLARLETAFGFQLWPGPAALPPGPPVS
;
A
#
# COMPACT_ATOMS: atom_id res chain seq x y z
N MET A 1 17.86 -0.99 -33.44
CA MET A 1 17.92 -1.87 -32.25
C MET A 1 18.14 -0.94 -31.07
N GLY A 2 17.07 -0.39 -30.48
CA GLY A 2 17.18 0.80 -29.63
C GLY A 2 16.12 0.86 -28.53
N ALA A 3 16.63 1.19 -27.33
CA ALA A 3 16.00 1.98 -26.27
C ALA A 3 14.75 1.43 -25.56
N TRP A 4 14.81 0.22 -24.98
CA TRP A 4 13.77 -0.24 -24.05
C TRP A 4 14.26 -0.66 -22.66
N ASP A 5 15.56 -0.59 -22.36
CA ASP A 5 16.11 -1.20 -21.13
C ASP A 5 16.12 -0.29 -19.89
N ASP A 6 15.69 0.98 -19.95
CA ASP A 6 15.86 1.92 -18.82
C ASP A 6 14.65 2.83 -18.50
N LEU A 7 13.48 2.56 -19.07
CA LEU A 7 12.25 3.22 -18.63
C LEU A 7 11.57 2.33 -17.60
N GLY A 8 11.98 2.47 -16.34
CA GLY A 8 11.17 1.97 -15.22
C GLY A 8 9.71 2.32 -15.46
N MET A 9 8.81 1.33 -15.32
CA MET A 9 7.39 1.45 -15.67
C MET A 9 6.85 2.84 -15.28
N PRO A 10 6.33 3.63 -16.25
CA PRO A 10 5.74 4.93 -15.95
C PRO A 10 4.74 4.76 -14.80
N ARG A 11 4.87 5.56 -13.74
CA ARG A 11 3.91 5.55 -12.64
C ARG A 11 2.56 5.94 -13.25
N SER A 12 1.67 4.97 -13.40
CA SER A 12 0.45 5.10 -14.20
C SER A 12 -0.65 5.94 -13.55
N SER A 13 -0.32 6.79 -12.57
CA SER A 13 -1.32 7.58 -11.86
C SER A 13 -0.82 8.99 -11.57
N ASN A 14 -1.66 9.96 -11.94
CA ASN A 14 -1.58 11.36 -11.49
C ASN A 14 -2.06 11.53 -10.04
N ASP A 15 -2.49 10.45 -9.37
CA ASP A 15 -2.88 10.51 -7.96
C ASP A 15 -1.69 10.99 -7.12
N GLN A 16 -1.99 11.81 -6.12
CA GLN A 16 -1.04 12.15 -5.09
C GLN A 16 -0.73 10.92 -4.23
N VAL A 17 0.31 11.02 -3.41
CA VAL A 17 0.62 9.96 -2.45
C VAL A 17 -0.57 9.71 -1.52
N PRO A 18 -0.88 8.46 -1.12
CA PRO A 18 -2.12 8.14 -0.41
C PRO A 18 -2.41 8.99 0.84
N ARG A 19 -1.39 9.33 1.62
CA ARG A 19 -1.53 10.17 2.82
C ARG A 19 -1.97 11.62 2.52
N HIS A 20 -1.83 12.09 1.28
CA HIS A 20 -2.25 13.43 0.89
C HIS A 20 -3.76 13.62 1.03
N TYR A 21 -4.52 12.54 0.89
CA TYR A 21 -5.97 12.55 0.96
C TYR A 21 -6.51 12.43 2.40
N VAL A 22 -5.65 12.44 3.43
CA VAL A 22 -6.10 12.39 4.84
C VAL A 22 -6.72 13.72 5.24
N VAL A 23 -7.93 13.68 5.78
CA VAL A 23 -8.66 14.87 6.28
C VAL A 23 -8.82 14.88 7.79
N ASP A 24 -8.77 13.72 8.44
CA ASP A 24 -8.83 13.58 9.90
C ASP A 24 -8.11 12.31 10.39
N GLY A 25 -7.57 12.36 11.60
CA GLY A 25 -6.83 11.27 12.23
C GLY A 25 -5.45 11.00 11.63
N SER A 26 -4.92 9.81 11.90
CA SER A 26 -3.57 9.40 11.49
C SER A 26 -3.62 8.19 10.56
N TRP A 27 -2.90 8.28 9.45
CA TRP A 27 -2.65 7.12 8.58
C TRP A 27 -2.06 5.94 9.38
N PRO A 28 -2.44 4.67 9.13
CA PRO A 28 -3.40 4.19 8.12
C PRO A 28 -4.86 4.08 8.62
N HIS A 29 -5.19 4.69 9.75
CA HIS A 29 -6.54 4.65 10.35
C HIS A 29 -7.29 5.99 10.23
N ALA A 30 -6.86 6.83 9.29
CA ALA A 30 -7.39 8.18 9.04
C ALA A 30 -8.67 8.17 8.20
N ALA A 31 -9.49 9.21 8.35
CA ALA A 31 -10.52 9.54 7.37
C ALA A 31 -9.86 10.10 6.11
N LEU A 32 -10.31 9.64 4.94
CA LEU A 32 -9.89 10.17 3.65
C LEU A 32 -10.92 11.16 3.10
N ALA A 33 -10.47 12.08 2.27
CA ALA A 33 -11.32 13.03 1.56
C ALA A 33 -12.41 12.28 0.76
N PRO A 34 -13.64 12.83 0.65
CA PRO A 34 -14.72 12.17 -0.10
C PRO A 34 -14.41 11.90 -1.57
N ASP A 35 -13.52 12.69 -2.17
CA ASP A 35 -13.05 12.60 -3.55
C ASP A 35 -11.71 11.87 -3.68
N ALA A 36 -11.23 11.22 -2.61
CA ALA A 36 -10.00 10.44 -2.66
C ALA A 36 -10.11 9.32 -3.73
N PRO A 37 -9.06 9.12 -4.54
CA PRO A 37 -9.08 8.09 -5.57
C PRO A 37 -9.14 6.70 -4.91
N VAL A 38 -9.70 5.73 -5.64
CA VAL A 38 -9.78 4.32 -5.25
C VAL A 38 -8.42 3.76 -4.81
N SER A 39 -7.33 4.23 -5.43
CA SER A 39 -5.95 3.88 -5.09
C SER A 39 -5.59 4.26 -3.64
N ALA A 40 -6.04 5.42 -3.14
CA ALA A 40 -5.79 5.86 -1.76
C ALA A 40 -6.51 4.97 -0.75
N HIS A 41 -7.76 4.58 -1.03
CA HIS A 41 -8.52 3.65 -0.21
C HIS A 41 -7.86 2.27 -0.13
N TYR A 42 -7.43 1.71 -1.26
CA TYR A 42 -6.70 0.45 -1.28
C TYR A 42 -5.34 0.54 -0.60
N GLY A 43 -4.61 1.65 -0.80
CA GLY A 43 -3.34 1.91 -0.12
C GLY A 43 -3.51 1.91 1.39
N GLN A 44 -4.59 2.52 1.88
CA GLN A 44 -4.88 2.59 3.31
C GLN A 44 -5.24 1.22 3.89
N ALA A 45 -6.12 0.49 3.21
CA ALA A 45 -6.49 -0.87 3.62
C ALA A 45 -5.29 -1.84 3.59
N PHE A 46 -4.44 -1.76 2.56
CA PHE A 46 -3.20 -2.54 2.48
C PHE A 46 -2.25 -2.18 3.64
N ALA A 47 -2.04 -0.89 3.92
CA ALA A 47 -1.17 -0.46 5.01
C ALA A 47 -1.66 -0.97 6.38
N ARG A 48 -2.98 -0.97 6.63
CA ARG A 48 -3.56 -1.58 7.84
C ARG A 48 -3.31 -3.09 7.91
N ASN A 49 -3.49 -3.80 6.80
CA ASN A 49 -3.24 -5.24 6.75
C ASN A 49 -1.76 -5.55 7.01
N LEU A 50 -0.85 -4.78 6.42
CA LEU A 50 0.59 -4.92 6.62
C LEU A 50 0.99 -4.61 8.07
N GLU A 51 0.47 -3.54 8.66
CA GLU A 51 0.71 -3.20 10.07
C GLU A 51 0.27 -4.35 11.00
N ARG A 52 -0.95 -4.88 10.80
CA ARG A 52 -1.47 -6.01 11.57
C ARG A 52 -0.65 -7.28 11.38
N ALA A 53 -0.25 -7.57 10.14
CA ALA A 53 0.58 -8.74 9.82
C ALA A 53 1.95 -8.67 10.52
N MET A 54 2.60 -7.50 10.49
CA MET A 54 3.87 -7.30 11.19
C MET A 54 3.71 -7.44 12.71
N ALA A 55 2.64 -6.87 13.28
CA ALA A 55 2.37 -6.97 14.71
C ALA A 55 2.08 -8.42 15.15
N SER A 56 1.36 -9.20 14.35
CA SER A 56 0.97 -10.57 14.70
C SER A 56 2.10 -11.59 14.53
N THR A 57 3.02 -11.37 13.58
CA THR A 57 4.17 -12.28 13.35
C THR A 57 5.44 -11.84 14.07
N GLY A 58 5.47 -10.63 14.65
CA GLY A 58 6.65 -10.06 15.29
C GLY A 58 7.72 -9.56 14.31
N TYR A 59 7.40 -9.43 13.02
CA TYR A 59 8.35 -8.89 12.06
C TYR A 59 8.64 -7.40 12.34
N THR A 60 9.91 -7.09 12.50
CA THR A 60 10.42 -5.71 12.38
C THR A 60 10.56 -5.32 10.92
N LEU A 61 10.69 -4.02 10.63
CA LEU A 61 10.99 -3.54 9.27
C LEU A 61 12.26 -4.19 8.69
N ARG A 62 13.27 -4.42 9.54
CA ARG A 62 14.55 -5.00 9.12
C ARG A 62 14.42 -6.48 8.80
N SER A 63 13.86 -7.27 9.74
CA SER A 63 13.66 -8.71 9.52
C SER A 63 12.72 -8.99 8.34
N LEU A 64 11.70 -8.15 8.14
CA LEU A 64 10.82 -8.28 6.98
C LEU A 64 11.58 -8.00 5.68
N ALA A 65 12.43 -6.97 5.66
CA ALA A 65 13.25 -6.66 4.50
C ALA A 65 14.21 -7.80 4.15
N ASP A 66 14.86 -8.37 5.17
CA ASP A 66 15.76 -9.51 5.00
C ASP A 66 15.04 -10.74 4.44
N SER A 67 13.80 -10.99 4.87
CA SER A 67 12.99 -12.15 4.42
C SER A 67 12.39 -11.99 3.01
N THR A 68 12.11 -10.76 2.56
CA THR A 68 11.35 -10.49 1.32
C THR A 68 12.21 -9.95 0.18
N GLY A 69 13.37 -9.38 0.51
CA GLY A 69 14.17 -8.54 -0.39
C GLY A 69 13.55 -7.16 -0.67
N VAL A 70 12.42 -6.81 -0.04
CA VAL A 70 11.84 -5.46 -0.12
C VAL A 70 12.57 -4.57 0.87
N THR A 71 13.07 -3.41 0.44
CA THR A 71 13.82 -2.54 1.35
C THR A 71 12.97 -2.05 2.54
N HIS A 72 13.58 -1.96 3.72
CA HIS A 72 12.91 -1.44 4.93
C HIS A 72 12.30 -0.05 4.70
N SER A 73 12.95 0.78 3.87
CA SER A 73 12.48 2.13 3.52
C SER A 73 11.24 2.11 2.63
N THR A 74 11.08 1.10 1.77
CA THR A 74 9.85 0.89 1.01
C THR A 74 8.70 0.47 1.92
N VAL A 75 8.93 -0.54 2.78
CA VAL A 75 7.92 -0.97 3.78
C VAL A 75 7.49 0.20 4.66
N SER A 76 8.46 0.96 5.20
CA SER A 76 8.19 2.16 6.02
C SER A 76 7.38 3.21 5.24
N ARG A 77 7.72 3.50 3.98
CA ARG A 77 6.97 4.47 3.17
C ARG A 77 5.53 4.01 2.90
N VAL A 78 5.28 2.73 2.69
CA VAL A 78 3.92 2.19 2.54
C VAL A 78 3.13 2.35 3.84
N LEU A 79 3.70 1.94 4.98
CA LEU A 79 3.08 2.09 6.29
C LEU A 79 2.78 3.56 6.65
N ASN A 80 3.52 4.51 6.07
CA ASN A 80 3.32 5.94 6.26
C ASN A 80 2.52 6.61 5.13
N GLY A 81 1.96 5.85 4.19
CA GLY A 81 1.15 6.36 3.06
C GLY A 81 1.91 7.25 2.10
N LYS A 82 3.24 7.13 2.04
CA LYS A 82 4.13 7.92 1.17
C LYS A 82 4.28 7.32 -0.22
N VAL A 83 3.94 6.05 -0.40
CA VAL A 83 3.95 5.34 -1.69
C VAL A 83 2.87 4.28 -1.71
N MET A 84 2.40 3.93 -2.90
CA MET A 84 1.71 2.66 -3.15
C MET A 84 2.75 1.55 -3.35
N PRO A 85 2.53 0.35 -2.79
CA PRO A 85 3.31 -0.83 -3.19
C PRO A 85 2.99 -1.16 -4.65
N ASP A 86 3.97 -1.64 -5.39
CA ASP A 86 3.74 -2.29 -6.68
C ASP A 86 3.39 -3.77 -6.49
N LEU A 87 2.99 -4.43 -7.58
CA LEU A 87 2.62 -5.86 -7.55
C LEU A 87 3.79 -6.75 -7.11
N GLY A 88 5.03 -6.39 -7.43
CA GLY A 88 6.21 -7.14 -7.00
C GLY A 88 6.42 -7.08 -5.49
N THR A 89 6.25 -5.90 -4.89
CA THR A 89 6.29 -5.69 -3.45
C THR A 89 5.17 -6.46 -2.76
N LEU A 90 3.95 -6.37 -3.29
CA LEU A 90 2.79 -7.09 -2.76
C LEU A 90 3.03 -8.62 -2.74
N ALA A 91 3.42 -9.19 -3.88
CA ALA A 91 3.64 -10.64 -4.00
C ALA A 91 4.75 -11.14 -3.07
N ARG A 92 5.85 -10.38 -2.92
CA ARG A 92 6.95 -10.75 -2.01
C ARG A 92 6.50 -10.74 -0.54
N LEU A 93 5.74 -9.72 -0.15
CA LEU A 93 5.20 -9.63 1.21
C LEU A 93 4.24 -10.78 1.50
N GLU A 94 3.25 -11.01 0.64
CA GLU A 94 2.27 -12.11 0.81
C GLU A 94 2.95 -13.48 0.84
N THR A 95 3.99 -13.69 0.03
CA THR A 95 4.81 -14.92 0.07
C THR A 95 5.51 -15.10 1.42
N ALA A 96 6.09 -14.04 1.98
CA ALA A 96 6.80 -14.11 3.26
C ALA A 96 5.85 -14.28 4.47
N PHE A 97 4.63 -13.75 4.38
CA PHE A 97 3.60 -13.91 5.39
C PHE A 97 2.83 -15.24 5.26
N GLY A 98 2.74 -15.80 4.06
CA GLY A 98 1.95 -16.99 3.76
C GLY A 98 0.44 -16.73 3.68
N PHE A 99 0.02 -15.46 3.61
CA PHE A 99 -1.39 -15.08 3.49
C PHE A 99 -1.56 -13.75 2.75
N GLN A 100 -2.80 -13.50 2.30
CA GLN A 100 -3.16 -12.33 1.52
C GLN A 100 -3.14 -11.03 2.36
N LEU A 101 -2.46 -10.02 1.84
CA LEU A 101 -2.47 -8.63 2.33
C LEU A 101 -3.33 -7.73 1.45
N TRP A 102 -3.44 -8.04 0.15
CA TRP A 102 -4.31 -7.32 -0.76
C TRP A 102 -5.73 -7.29 -0.19
N PRO A 103 -6.31 -6.12 0.06
CA PRO A 103 -7.59 -6.04 0.75
C PRO A 103 -8.79 -6.48 -0.12
N GLY A 104 -8.61 -6.60 -1.45
CA GLY A 104 -9.67 -7.01 -2.37
C GLY A 104 -10.74 -5.93 -2.59
N PRO A 105 -11.61 -6.08 -3.60
CA PRO A 105 -12.65 -5.09 -3.92
C PRO A 105 -13.63 -4.78 -2.79
N ALA A 106 -13.86 -5.73 -1.89
CA ALA A 106 -14.75 -5.58 -0.74
C ALA A 106 -14.26 -4.57 0.31
N ALA A 107 -13.00 -4.12 0.22
CA ALA A 107 -12.43 -3.18 1.17
C ALA A 107 -12.72 -1.70 0.85
N LEU A 108 -13.33 -1.42 -0.30
CA LEU A 108 -13.79 -0.08 -0.59
C LEU A 108 -14.95 0.27 0.35
N PRO A 109 -14.99 1.51 0.88
CA PRO A 109 -16.18 1.96 1.55
C PRO A 109 -17.38 1.83 0.59
N PRO A 110 -18.59 1.50 1.10
CA PRO A 110 -19.77 1.46 0.25
C PRO A 110 -19.89 2.78 -0.50
N GLY A 111 -20.11 2.69 -1.81
CA GLY A 111 -20.27 3.87 -2.64
C GLY A 111 -21.38 4.79 -2.11
N PRO A 112 -21.36 6.09 -2.45
CA PRO A 112 -22.45 6.97 -2.06
C PRO A 112 -23.79 6.36 -2.50
N PRO A 113 -24.84 6.48 -1.69
CA PRO A 113 -26.15 5.96 -2.05
C PRO A 113 -26.54 6.52 -3.42
N VAL A 114 -26.84 5.63 -4.36
CA VAL A 114 -27.46 6.01 -5.65
C VAL A 114 -28.80 6.66 -5.32
N SER A 115 -28.93 7.93 -5.71
CA SER A 115 -30.18 8.70 -5.60
C SER A 115 -31.19 8.25 -6.66
#